data_AF-A0A1S2WAW0-F1
#
_entry.id   AF-A0A1S2WAW0-F1
#
_cell.length_a   1.000
_cell.length_b   1.000
_cell.length_c   1.000
_cell.angle_alpha   90.00
_cell.angle_beta   90.00
_cell.angle_gamma   90.00
#
_symmetry.space_group_name_H-M   'P 1'
#
loop_
_entity.id
_entity.type
_entity.pdbx_description
1 polymer ?
#
loop_
_entity_poly.entity_id
_entity_poly.type
_entity_poly.pdbx_seq_one_letter_code
_entity_poly.pdbx_strand_id
1 'polypeptide(L)'
;MKQREFYCTKCGLFHWKDKRTGVKGCPNAACISNGENEVSRIYGVSSMAYAYYVKNHIDEMKSIAWSSLEFAPDYVLEYYKKQSIKIKL
;
A
#
# COMPACT_ATOMS: atom_id res chain seq x y z
N MET A 1 -8.60 -10.26 -14.85
CA MET A 1 -8.91 -9.96 -13.43
C MET A 1 -8.43 -8.57 -13.12
N LYS A 2 -9.24 -7.75 -12.42
CA LYS A 2 -8.92 -6.35 -12.12
C LYS A 2 -7.77 -6.30 -11.10
N GLN A 3 -6.70 -5.57 -11.43
CA GLN A 3 -5.64 -5.27 -10.46
C GLN A 3 -6.26 -4.53 -9.27
N ARG A 4 -5.83 -4.84 -8.05
CA ARG A 4 -6.35 -4.25 -6.81
C ARG A 4 -5.23 -3.51 -6.09
N GLU A 5 -5.56 -2.33 -5.59
CA GLU A 5 -4.70 -1.53 -4.74
C GLU A 5 -4.74 -2.00 -3.29
N PHE A 6 -3.57 -2.03 -2.66
CA PHE A 6 -3.35 -2.38 -1.26
C PHE A 6 -2.52 -1.32 -0.56
N TYR A 7 -2.75 -1.18 0.75
CA TYR A 7 -2.01 -0.31 1.64
C TYR A 7 -1.38 -1.11 2.78
N CYS A 8 -0.07 -0.96 2.98
CA CYS A 8 0.66 -1.54 4.11
C CYS A 8 0.73 -0.53 5.28
N THR A 9 0.17 -0.91 6.43
CA THR A 9 0.14 -0.04 7.62
C THR A 9 1.50 0.13 8.30
N LYS A 10 2.48 -0.73 8.00
CA LYS A 10 3.80 -0.69 8.66
C LYS A 10 4.80 0.24 8.01
N CYS A 11 4.77 0.35 6.68
CA CYS A 11 5.70 1.21 5.96
C CYS A 11 5.01 2.27 5.10
N GLY A 12 3.67 2.35 5.10
CA GLY A 12 2.93 3.34 4.32
C GLY A 12 2.85 3.05 2.82
N LEU A 13 3.20 1.84 2.39
CA LEU A 13 3.29 1.52 0.97
C LEU A 13 1.90 1.32 0.35
N PHE A 14 1.59 2.09 -0.69
CA PHE A 14 0.55 1.77 -1.66
C PHE A 14 1.12 0.90 -2.78
N HIS A 15 0.52 -0.28 -3.03
CA HIS A 15 0.98 -1.21 -4.06
C HIS A 15 -0.17 -1.93 -4.77
N TRP A 16 0.12 -2.38 -5.99
CA TRP A 16 -0.79 -3.13 -6.87
C TRP A 16 -0.28 -4.55 -7.17
N LYS A 17 0.88 -4.93 -6.62
CA LYS A 17 1.38 -6.32 -6.65
C LYS A 17 0.46 -7.21 -5.80
N ASP A 18 -0.28 -8.11 -6.45
CA ASP A 18 -1.20 -9.07 -5.83
C ASP A 18 -0.46 -10.35 -5.35
N LYS A 19 -1.12 -11.12 -4.48
CA LYS A 19 -0.73 -12.43 -3.93
C LYS A 19 -0.30 -13.47 -4.97
N ARG A 20 -0.64 -13.29 -6.25
CA ARG A 20 -0.25 -14.18 -7.35
C ARG A 20 1.25 -14.22 -7.63
N THR A 21 2.03 -13.21 -7.20
CA THR A 21 3.50 -13.24 -7.29
C THR A 21 4.16 -14.04 -6.16
N GLY A 22 3.38 -14.66 -5.27
CA GLY A 22 3.89 -15.42 -4.12
C GLY A 22 4.22 -14.59 -2.88
N VAL A 23 4.04 -13.27 -2.94
CA VAL A 23 4.29 -12.37 -1.81
C VAL A 23 3.14 -12.47 -0.81
N LYS A 24 3.41 -13.01 0.38
CA LYS A 24 2.45 -13.24 1.48
C LYS A 24 2.25 -12.04 2.40
N GLY A 25 2.88 -10.91 2.11
CA GLY A 25 2.87 -9.68 2.91
C GLY A 25 3.19 -8.44 2.07
N CYS A 26 3.88 -7.46 2.67
CA CYS A 26 4.22 -6.22 2.01
C CYS A 26 5.31 -6.49 0.95
N PRO A 27 5.18 -6.05 -0.30
CA PRO A 27 6.17 -6.34 -1.33
C PRO A 27 7.48 -5.56 -1.18
N ASN A 28 7.52 -4.54 -0.31
CA ASN A 28 8.77 -3.83 0.01
C ASN A 28 9.66 -4.72 0.89
N ALA A 29 10.81 -5.14 0.36
CA ALA A 29 11.78 -5.97 1.07
C ALA A 29 12.32 -5.34 2.37
N ALA A 30 12.32 -4.01 2.48
CA ALA A 30 12.73 -3.30 3.68
C ALA A 30 11.62 -3.18 4.74
N CYS A 31 10.39 -3.64 4.45
CA CYS A 31 9.29 -3.59 5.40
C CYS A 31 9.35 -4.79 6.34
N ILE A 32 9.11 -4.56 7.64
CA ILE A 32 9.00 -5.63 8.64
C ILE A 32 7.92 -6.66 8.31
N SER A 33 6.89 -6.26 7.55
CA SER A 33 5.81 -7.15 7.10
C SER A 33 6.08 -7.76 5.72
N ASN A 34 7.31 -7.72 5.23
CA ASN A 34 7.71 -8.45 4.04
C ASN A 34 7.74 -9.97 4.32
N GLY A 35 7.08 -10.76 3.49
CA GLY A 35 7.09 -12.22 3.61
C GLY A 35 6.31 -12.82 4.80
N GLU A 36 5.87 -12.02 5.77
CA GLU A 36 5.02 -12.49 6.87
C GLU A 36 3.63 -12.90 6.35
N ASN A 37 3.11 -14.07 6.77
CA ASN A 37 1.72 -14.50 6.52
C ASN A 37 0.69 -13.67 7.31
N GLU A 38 1.13 -12.68 8.10
CA GLU A 38 0.22 -11.82 8.83
C GLU A 38 -0.51 -10.87 7.86
N VAL A 39 -1.62 -11.37 7.33
CA VAL A 39 -2.66 -10.62 6.60
C VAL A 39 -3.15 -9.40 7.41
N SER A 40 -2.87 -9.35 8.72
CA SER A 40 -3.38 -8.36 9.69
C SER A 40 -2.97 -6.90 9.41
N ARG A 41 -2.05 -6.64 8.47
CA ARG A 41 -1.43 -5.30 8.30
C ARG A 41 -1.42 -4.77 6.86
N ILE A 42 -2.14 -5.44 5.96
CA ILE A 42 -2.30 -5.00 4.57
C ILE A 42 -3.78 -4.96 4.25
N TYR A 43 -4.25 -3.77 3.91
CA TYR A 43 -5.65 -3.57 3.57
C TYR A 43 -5.80 -3.34 2.08
N GLY A 44 -6.73 -4.04 1.44
CA GLY A 44 -7.19 -3.63 0.13
C GLY A 44 -7.88 -2.27 0.26
N VAL A 45 -7.48 -1.28 -0.53
CA VAL A 45 -7.97 0.11 -0.41
C VAL A 45 -9.49 0.19 -0.61
N SER A 46 -10.07 -0.71 -1.39
CA SER A 46 -11.52 -0.84 -1.57
C SER A 46 -12.26 -1.54 -0.41
N SER A 47 -11.59 -1.92 0.68
CA SER A 47 -12.20 -2.67 1.78
C SER A 47 -12.74 -1.76 2.89
N MET A 48 -13.77 -2.24 3.59
CA MET A 48 -14.29 -1.57 4.79
C MET A 48 -13.23 -1.47 5.90
N ALA A 49 -12.38 -2.49 6.04
CA ALA A 49 -11.29 -2.50 7.01
C ALA A 49 -10.29 -1.35 6.76
N TYR A 50 -9.96 -1.06 5.48
CA TYR A 50 -9.17 0.11 5.13
C TYR A 50 -9.85 1.41 5.56
N ALA A 51 -11.14 1.58 5.26
CA ALA A 51 -11.89 2.78 5.63
C ALA A 51 -11.88 3.03 7.15
N TYR A 52 -12.08 1.98 7.96
CA TYR A 52 -11.97 2.08 9.42
C TYR A 52 -10.56 2.41 9.89
N TYR A 53 -9.53 1.83 9.29
CA TYR A 53 -8.15 2.15 9.63
C TYR A 53 -7.82 3.61 9.32
N VAL A 54 -8.13 4.09 8.10
CA VAL A 54 -7.89 5.48 7.68
C VAL A 54 -8.58 6.47 8.62
N LYS A 55 -9.82 6.20 9.02
CA LYS A 55 -10.57 7.08 9.94
C LYS A 55 -9.83 7.32 11.26
N ASN A 56 -9.11 6.32 11.77
CA ASN A 56 -8.41 6.40 13.05
C ASN A 56 -6.92 6.78 12.92
N HIS A 57 -6.34 6.69 11.71
CA HIS A 57 -4.89 6.81 11.48
C HIS A 57 -4.51 7.79 10.36
N ILE A 58 -5.41 8.69 9.94
CA ILE A 58 -5.22 9.53 8.74
C ILE A 58 -3.94 10.38 8.81
N ASP A 59 -3.59 10.93 9.96
CA ASP A 59 -2.42 11.81 10.09
C ASP A 59 -1.11 11.03 10.01
N GLU A 60 -1.06 9.87 10.67
CA GLU A 60 0.05 8.91 10.54
C GLU A 60 0.21 8.50 9.08
N MET A 61 -0.88 8.08 8.42
CA MET A 61 -0.89 7.69 7.02
C MET A 61 -0.33 8.79 6.12
N LYS A 62 -0.79 10.03 6.26
CA LYS A 62 -0.28 11.16 5.46
C LYS A 62 1.23 11.36 5.63
N SER A 63 1.76 11.11 6.82
CA SER A 63 3.19 11.30 7.09
C SER A 63 4.08 10.25 6.43
N ILE A 64 3.61 8.99 6.37
CA ILE A 64 4.41 7.85 5.91
C ILE A 64 4.05 7.37 4.50
N ALA A 65 2.89 7.75 3.95
CA ALA A 65 2.39 7.21 2.69
C ALA A 65 3.36 7.41 1.52
N TRP A 66 3.61 6.33 0.77
CA TRP A 66 4.44 6.37 -0.43
C TRP A 66 4.11 5.26 -1.43
N SER A 67 4.60 5.41 -2.65
CA SER A 67 4.63 4.38 -3.69
C SER A 67 5.81 4.59 -4.64
N SER A 68 5.99 3.71 -5.63
CA SER A 68 6.99 3.84 -6.69
C SER A 68 6.53 3.13 -7.97
N LEU A 69 7.26 3.36 -9.07
CA LEU A 69 7.08 2.64 -10.35
C LEU A 69 7.22 1.12 -10.18
N GLU A 70 7.95 0.68 -9.16
CA GLU A 70 8.09 -0.75 -8.86
C GLU A 70 6.78 -1.34 -8.33
N PHE A 71 5.97 -0.58 -7.59
CA PHE A 71 4.83 -1.08 -6.82
C PHE A 71 3.47 -0.70 -7.40
N ALA A 72 3.38 0.32 -8.25
CA ALA A 72 2.14 0.81 -8.81
C ALA A 72 2.27 1.15 -10.31
N PRO A 73 1.19 0.99 -11.11
CA PRO A 73 1.18 1.44 -12.50
C PRO A 73 1.34 2.96 -12.63
N ASP A 74 1.99 3.41 -13.71
CA ASP A 74 2.27 4.83 -13.99
C ASP A 74 1.04 5.73 -13.85
N TYR A 75 -0.12 5.28 -14.36
CA TYR A 75 -1.36 6.06 -14.34
C TYR A 75 -1.86 6.36 -12.92
N VAL A 76 -1.50 5.54 -11.94
CA VAL A 76 -1.89 5.73 -10.53
C VAL A 76 -0.94 6.70 -9.83
N LEU A 77 0.34 6.71 -10.21
CA LEU A 77 1.34 7.59 -9.59
C LEU A 77 1.00 9.07 -9.78
N GLU A 78 0.44 9.44 -10.93
CA GLU A 78 -0.06 10.81 -11.17
C GLU A 78 -1.21 11.20 -10.24
N TYR A 79 -2.06 10.24 -9.85
CA TYR A 79 -3.12 10.47 -8.87
C TYR A 79 -2.55 10.60 -7.45
N TYR A 80 -1.59 9.74 -7.08
CA TYR A 80 -0.91 9.78 -5.79
C TYR A 80 -0.19 11.11 -5.54
N LYS A 81 0.49 11.67 -6.55
CA LYS A 81 1.11 13.00 -6.46
C LYS A 81 0.09 14.07 -6.05
N LYS A 82 -1.12 14.05 -6.63
CA LYS A 82 -2.21 14.98 -6.30
C LYS A 82 -2.73 14.81 -4.87
N GLN A 83 -2.56 13.63 -4.29
CA GLN A 83 -2.94 13.31 -2.91
C GLN A 83 -1.80 13.49 -1.90
N SER A 84 -0.68 14.09 -2.31
CA SER A 84 0.52 14.24 -1.47
C SER A 84 1.15 12.92 -0.99
N ILE A 85 0.91 11.81 -1.71
CA ILE A 85 1.60 10.55 -1.49
C ILE A 85 2.99 10.64 -2.12
N LYS A 86 4.03 10.28 -1.35
CA LYS A 86 5.43 10.38 -1.79
C LYS A 86 5.71 9.34 -2.88
N ILE A 87 6.24 9.77 -4.03
CA ILE A 87 6.72 8.83 -5.06
C ILE A 87 8.22 8.69 -4.90
N LYS A 88 8.68 7.50 -4.52
CA LYS A 88 10.10 7.16 -4.43
C LYS A 88 10.57 6.62 -5.77
N LEU A 89 11.79 7.00 -6.16
CA LEU A 89 12.47 6.48 -7.34
C LEU A 89 13.09 5.12 -7.03
#